data_AF-A0A1W9UGB7-F1
#
_entry.id   AF-A0A1W9UGB7-F1
#
_cell.length_a   1.000
_cell.length_b   1.000
_cell.length_c   1.000
_cell.angle_alpha   90.00
_cell.angle_beta   90.00
_cell.angle_gamma   90.00
#
_symmetry.space_group_name_H-M   'P 1'
#
loop_
_entity.id
_entity.type
_entity.pdbx_description
1 polymer ?
#
loop_
_entity_poly.entity_id
_entity_poly.type
_entity_poly.pdbx_seq_one_letter_code
_entity_poly.pdbx_strand_id
1 'polypeptide(L)'
;MPSQEITWQVPEDLYRELLWAQEELAYPSLIDVVSQAVRRRLAEMRRETWRREFRSLQRQVRSAGGFDLGETKAQVVANLREIRRQVFEEEYAHLY
;
A
#
# COMPACT_ATOMS: atom_id res chain seq x y z
N MET A 1 -24.79 -2.11 7.21
CA MET A 1 -23.75 -1.12 6.83
C MET A 1 -24.47 0.11 6.30
N PRO A 2 -24.09 1.33 6.69
CA PRO A 2 -24.70 2.53 6.12
C PRO A 2 -24.39 2.58 4.62
N SER A 3 -25.43 2.72 3.79
CA SER A 3 -25.31 2.98 2.36
C SER A 3 -25.58 4.45 2.09
N GLN A 4 -24.81 5.03 1.17
CA GLN A 4 -25.04 6.39 0.68
C GLN A 4 -25.36 6.29 -0.81
N GLU A 5 -26.44 6.95 -1.23
CA GLU A 5 -26.86 6.98 -2.62
C GLU A 5 -25.99 7.96 -3.40
N ILE A 6 -25.53 7.54 -4.57
CA ILE A 6 -24.76 8.36 -5.51
C ILE A 6 -25.49 8.30 -6.85
N THR A 7 -26.00 9.45 -7.29
CA THR A 7 -26.61 9.61 -8.62
C THR A 7 -25.60 10.30 -9.54
N TRP A 8 -25.35 9.71 -10.70
CA TRP A 8 -24.45 10.27 -11.70
C TRP A 8 -24.97 9.99 -13.11
N GLN A 9 -24.85 10.99 -14.00
CA GLN A 9 -25.14 10.85 -15.41
C GLN A 9 -23.91 10.32 -16.14
N VAL A 10 -24.07 9.17 -16.80
CA VAL A 10 -23.02 8.56 -17.63
C VAL A 10 -23.28 8.83 -19.12
N PRO A 11 -22.24 8.99 -19.95
CA PRO A 11 -22.39 9.00 -21.40
C PRO A 11 -23.10 7.73 -21.89
N GLU A 12 -23.88 7.84 -22.96
CA GLU A 12 -24.65 6.71 -23.50
C GLU A 12 -23.75 5.53 -23.90
N ASP A 13 -22.60 5.81 -24.50
CA ASP A 13 -21.64 4.79 -24.90
C ASP A 13 -21.13 3.99 -23.70
N LEU A 14 -20.79 4.68 -22.60
CA LEU A 14 -20.35 4.05 -21.37
C LEU A 14 -21.45 3.21 -20.72
N TYR A 15 -22.70 3.68 -20.79
CA TYR A 15 -23.84 2.88 -20.31
C TYR A 15 -23.98 1.56 -21.08
N ARG A 16 -23.83 1.60 -22.41
CA ARG A 16 -23.86 0.39 -23.26
C ARG A 16 -22.69 -0.55 -22.95
N GLU A 17 -21.49 -0.02 -22.75
CA GLU A 17 -20.32 -0.80 -22.34
C GLU A 17 -20.53 -1.47 -20.97
N LEU A 18 -21.15 -0.78 -20.02
CA LEU A 18 -21.47 -1.35 -18.71
C LEU A 18 -22.49 -2.48 -18.78
N LEU A 19 -23.52 -2.34 -19.63
CA LEU A 19 -24.49 -3.42 -19.89
C LEU A 19 -23.81 -4.63 -20.54
N TRP A 20 -22.97 -4.39 -21.55
CA TRP A 20 -22.21 -5.46 -22.19
C TRP A 20 -21.29 -6.18 -21.18
N ALA A 21 -20.58 -5.42 -20.34
CA ALA A 21 -19.72 -5.99 -19.30
C ALA A 21 -20.51 -6.77 -18.24
N GLN A 22 -21.75 -6.36 -17.93
CA GLN A 22 -22.62 -7.10 -17.03
C GLN A 22 -22.96 -8.47 -17.61
N GLU A 23 -23.37 -8.53 -18.87
CA GLU A 23 -23.73 -9.77 -19.56
C GLU A 23 -22.52 -10.69 -19.70
N GLU A 24 -21.40 -10.17 -20.21
CA GLU A 24 -20.17 -10.94 -20.47
C GLU A 24 -19.58 -11.56 -19.20
N LEU A 25 -19.58 -10.79 -18.10
CA LEU A 25 -19.01 -11.23 -16.83
C LEU A 25 -20.06 -11.86 -15.89
N ALA A 26 -21.29 -12.04 -16.37
CA ALA A 26 -22.42 -12.60 -15.64
C ALA A 26 -22.68 -11.95 -14.27
N TYR A 27 -22.55 -10.62 -14.20
CA TYR A 27 -22.84 -9.89 -12.96
C TYR A 27 -24.36 -9.80 -12.72
N PRO A 28 -24.82 -9.96 -11.46
CA PRO A 28 -26.24 -9.87 -11.12
C PRO A 28 -26.85 -8.49 -11.37
N SER A 29 -26.03 -7.43 -11.28
CA SER A 29 -26.47 -6.05 -11.47
C SER A 29 -25.34 -5.15 -11.98
N LEU A 30 -25.71 -4.03 -12.61
CA LEU A 30 -24.78 -2.95 -12.95
C LEU A 30 -24.05 -2.40 -11.73
N ILE A 31 -24.68 -2.40 -10.56
CA ILE A 31 -24.07 -1.93 -9.31
C ILE A 31 -22.87 -2.82 -8.94
N ASP A 32 -22.97 -4.13 -9.16
CA ASP A 32 -21.87 -5.07 -8.90
C ASP A 32 -20.70 -4.84 -9.84
N VAL A 33 -20.98 -4.60 -11.13
CA VAL A 33 -19.97 -4.25 -12.15
C VAL A 33 -19.19 -3.00 -11.71
N VAL A 34 -19.91 -1.92 -11.40
CA VAL A 34 -19.30 -0.64 -11.01
C VAL A 34 -18.55 -0.79 -9.69
N SER A 35 -19.12 -1.49 -8.71
CA SER A 35 -18.48 -1.73 -7.41
C SER A 35 -17.15 -2.47 -7.58
N GLN A 36 -17.13 -3.50 -8.43
CA GLN A 36 -15.91 -4.25 -8.68
C GLN A 36 -14.87 -3.43 -9.45
N ALA A 37 -15.29 -2.67 -10.47
CA ALA A 37 -14.40 -1.79 -11.23
C ALA A 37 -13.74 -0.73 -10.32
N VAL A 38 -14.52 -0.09 -9.44
CA VAL A 38 -14.02 0.89 -8.47
C VAL A 38 -13.04 0.23 -7.50
N ARG A 39 -13.38 -0.93 -6.93
CA ARG A 39 -12.49 -1.67 -6.00
C ARG A 39 -11.16 -2.02 -6.67
N ARG A 40 -11.19 -2.49 -7.92
CA ARG A 40 -10.00 -2.79 -8.70
C ARG A 40 -9.15 -1.55 -8.93
N ARG A 41 -9.75 -0.44 -9.35
CA ARG A 41 -9.03 0.82 -9.57
C ARG A 41 -8.39 1.34 -8.27
N LEU A 42 -9.09 1.27 -7.14
CA LEU A 42 -8.55 1.64 -5.84
C LEU A 42 -7.36 0.76 -5.44
N ALA A 43 -7.45 -0.56 -5.68
CA ALA A 43 -6.34 -1.47 -5.40
C ALA A 43 -5.11 -1.16 -6.27
N GLU A 44 -5.30 -0.83 -7.55
CA GLU A 44 -4.24 -0.39 -8.45
C GLU A 44 -3.58 0.91 -7.97
N MET A 45 -4.38 1.93 -7.64
CA MET A 45 -3.88 3.20 -7.10
C MET A 45 -3.08 3.00 -5.80
N ARG A 46 -3.56 2.15 -4.89
CA ARG A 46 -2.83 1.82 -3.65
C ARG A 46 -1.47 1.19 -3.95
N ARG A 47 -1.41 0.25 -4.91
CA ARG A 47 -0.14 -0.36 -5.34
C ARG A 47 0.82 0.66 -5.94
N GLU A 48 0.33 1.58 -6.77
CA GLU A 48 1.14 2.65 -7.35
C GLU A 48 1.69 3.61 -6.29
N THR A 49 0.85 4.01 -5.33
CA THR A 49 1.26 4.84 -4.19
C THR A 49 2.31 4.12 -3.34
N TRP A 50 2.07 2.86 -2.98
CA TRP A 50 3.05 2.06 -2.24
C TRP A 50 4.40 1.99 -2.98
N ARG A 51 4.39 1.77 -4.30
CA ARG A 51 5.62 1.72 -5.11
C ARG A 51 6.36 3.05 -5.09
N ARG A 52 5.64 4.17 -5.16
CA ARG A 52 6.23 5.52 -5.08
C ARG A 52 6.84 5.78 -3.71
N GLU A 53 6.13 5.47 -2.64
CA GLU A 53 6.59 5.63 -1.26
C GLU A 53 7.81 4.75 -0.99
N PHE A 54 7.78 3.50 -1.42
CA PHE A 54 8.91 2.58 -1.28
C PHE A 54 10.16 3.10 -2.00
N ARG A 55 10.03 3.59 -3.23
CA ARG A 55 11.15 4.23 -3.96
C ARG A 55 11.64 5.48 -3.26
N SER A 56 10.75 6.25 -2.64
CA SER A 56 11.13 7.41 -1.83
C SER A 56 11.98 6.98 -0.63
N LEU A 57 11.54 5.97 0.11
CA LEU A 57 12.27 5.42 1.25
C LEU A 57 13.63 4.87 0.84
N GLN A 58 13.71 4.12 -0.27
CA GLN A 58 14.99 3.65 -0.80
C GLN A 58 15.97 4.79 -1.12
N ARG A 59 15.48 5.91 -1.68
CA ARG A 59 16.32 7.10 -1.94
C ARG A 59 16.80 7.73 -0.64
N GLN A 60 15.93 7.86 0.36
CA GLN A 60 16.28 8.41 1.67
C GLN A 60 17.36 7.57 2.37
N VAL A 61 17.20 6.25 2.38
CA VAL A 61 18.20 5.32 2.92
C VAL A 61 19.54 5.48 2.20
N ARG A 62 19.54 5.54 0.86
CA ARG A 62 20.78 5.74 0.08
C ARG A 62 21.42 7.09 0.37
N SER A 63 20.65 8.17 0.46
CA SER A 63 21.19 9.50 0.78
C SER A 63 21.74 9.59 2.20
N ALA A 64 21.22 8.80 3.13
CA ALA A 64 21.72 8.70 4.50
C ALA A 64 22.98 7.81 4.63
N GLY A 65 23.49 7.25 3.53
CA GLY A 65 24.66 6.35 3.56
C GLY A 65 24.33 4.89 3.82
N GLY A 66 23.06 4.50 3.77
CA GLY A 66 22.60 3.16 4.12
C GLY A 66 22.34 3.00 5.62
N PHE A 67 22.26 1.76 6.09
CA PHE A 67 21.99 1.45 7.50
C PHE A 67 23.25 1.12 8.32
N ASP A 68 24.41 1.00 7.65
CA ASP A 68 25.69 0.62 8.26
C ASP A 68 25.62 -0.62 9.19
N LEU A 69 24.79 -1.61 8.81
CA LEU A 69 24.61 -2.84 9.58
C LEU A 69 25.61 -3.95 9.19
N GLY A 70 26.56 -3.66 8.31
CA GLY A 70 27.47 -4.65 7.73
C GLY A 70 26.86 -5.44 6.56
N GLU A 71 27.70 -6.23 5.89
CA GLU A 71 27.36 -6.90 4.62
C GLU A 71 26.87 -8.34 4.80
N THR A 72 27.24 -8.97 5.92
CA THR A 72 26.87 -10.36 6.22
C THR A 72 25.78 -10.43 7.27
N LYS A 73 24.97 -11.49 7.22
CA LYS A 73 23.93 -11.75 8.24
C LYS A 73 24.50 -11.74 9.67
N ALA A 74 25.70 -12.27 9.87
CA ALA A 74 26.35 -12.31 11.18
C ALA A 74 26.70 -10.90 11.70
N GLN A 75 27.26 -10.04 10.82
CA GLN A 75 27.56 -8.64 11.14
C GLN A 75 26.27 -7.86 11.43
N VAL A 76 25.23 -8.04 10.63
CA VAL A 76 23.92 -7.41 10.85
C VAL A 76 23.36 -7.76 12.22
N VAL A 77 23.38 -9.04 12.59
CA VAL A 77 22.88 -9.48 13.90
C VAL A 77 23.74 -8.92 15.05
N ALA A 78 25.06 -8.87 14.90
CA ALA A 78 25.94 -8.32 15.92
C ALA A 78 25.72 -6.81 16.11
N ASN A 79 25.70 -6.04 15.02
CA ASN A 79 25.49 -4.59 15.05
C ASN A 79 24.11 -4.23 15.61
N LEU A 80 23.05 -4.96 15.23
CA LEU A 80 21.70 -4.74 15.78
C LEU A 80 21.62 -5.04 17.29
N ARG A 81 22.35 -6.07 17.78
CA ARG A 81 22.40 -6.37 19.22
C ARG A 81 23.10 -5.26 19.99
N GLU A 82 24.17 -4.72 19.42
CA GLU A 82 24.92 -3.62 20.03
C GLU A 82 24.08 -2.34 20.08
N ILE A 83 23.43 -1.96 18.97
CA ILE A 83 22.50 -0.82 18.93
C ILE A 83 21.40 -0.99 19.98
N ARG A 84 20.81 -2.19 20.08
CA ARG A 84 19.77 -2.47 21.09
C ARG A 84 20.28 -2.28 22.52
N ARG A 85 21.51 -2.69 22.81
CA ARG A 85 22.15 -2.51 24.11
C ARG A 85 22.33 -1.03 24.42
N GLN A 86 22.85 -0.26 23.47
CA GLN A 86 23.04 1.19 23.61
C GLN A 86 21.71 1.91 23.87
N VAL A 87 20.67 1.62 23.09
CA VAL A 87 19.32 2.18 23.30
C VAL A 87 18.78 1.81 24.69
N PHE A 88 18.97 0.57 25.15
CA PHE A 88 18.56 0.18 26.50
C PHE A 88 19.33 0.97 27.58
N GLU A 89 20.64 1.11 27.43
CA GLU A 89 21.49 1.85 28.36
C GLU A 89 21.13 3.35 28.43
N GLU A 90 20.84 3.96 27.29
CA GLU A 90 20.51 5.40 27.20
C GLU A 90 19.07 5.69 27.62
N GLU A 91 18.09 4.90 27.15
CA GLU A 91 16.67 5.22 27.27
C GLU A 91 15.94 4.46 28.38
N TYR A 92 16.49 3.36 28.91
CA TYR A 92 15.76 2.48 29.83
C TYR A 92 16.53 2.11 31.10
N ALA A 93 17.85 2.30 31.16
CA ALA A 93 18.64 1.95 32.34
C ALA A 93 18.29 2.78 33.58
N HIS A 94 17.69 3.96 33.41
CA HIS A 94 17.22 4.79 34.51
C HIS A 94 15.84 4.35 35.07
N LEU A 95 15.21 3.33 34.47
CA LEU A 95 13.93 2.77 34.90
C LEU A 95 14.07 1.52 35.80
N TYR A 96 15.29 1.05 36.04
CA TYR A 96 15.62 -0.13 36.86
C TYR A 96 16.79 0.17 37.80
#